data_AF-A0A2H5YP70-F1
#
_entry.id   AF-A0A2H5YP70-F1
#
_cell.length_a   1.000
_cell.length_b   1.000
_cell.length_c   1.000
_cell.angle_alpha   90.00
_cell.angle_beta   90.00
_cell.angle_gamma   90.00
#
_symmetry.space_group_name_H-M   'P 1'
#
loop_
_entity.id
_entity.type
_entity.pdbx_description
1 polymer ?
#
loop_
_entity_poly.entity_id
_entity_poly.type
_entity_poly.pdbx_seq_one_letter_code
_entity_poly.pdbx_strand_id
1 'polypeptide(L)' 'MARSYGSFIVRYWLLDGNQERIEIEHMQTGDRVRVASLDEGVAWITARVRRPASGGGRAPPDTTAQGESREKGRQPCV' A
#
# COMPACT_ATOMS: atom_id res chain seq x y z
N MET A 1 -0.69 22.98 -19.81
CA MET A 1 -0.08 21.63 -19.82
C MET A 1 -0.30 21.00 -18.46
N ALA A 2 -0.90 19.81 -18.41
CA ALA A 2 -1.08 19.09 -17.14
C ALA A 2 0.27 18.54 -16.68
N ARG A 3 0.63 18.77 -15.42
CA ARG A 3 1.82 18.19 -14.79
C ARG A 3 1.36 16.96 -14.01
N SER A 4 2.00 15.80 -14.25
CA SER A 4 1.78 14.62 -13.41
C SER A 4 2.68 14.70 -12.18
N TYR A 5 2.10 14.56 -11.00
CA TYR A 5 2.81 14.53 -9.73
C TYR A 5 2.59 13.17 -9.06
N GLY A 6 3.66 12.57 -8.54
CA GLY A 6 3.63 11.32 -7.78
C GLY A 6 4.62 11.40 -6.62
N SER A 7 4.24 10.82 -5.48
CA SER A 7 5.06 10.82 -4.26
C SER A 7 5.44 9.39 -3.92
N PHE A 8 6.71 9.18 -3.61
CA PHE A 8 7.28 7.86 -3.40
C PHE A 8 8.13 7.82 -2.15
N ILE A 9 8.06 6.71 -1.41
CA ILE A 9 9.02 6.38 -0.36
C ILE A 9 9.99 5.37 -0.94
N VAL A 10 11.28 5.67 -0.84
CA VAL A 10 12.36 4.74 -1.15
C VAL A 10 12.98 4.28 0.15
N ARG A 11 13.03 2.97 0.35
CA ARG A 11 13.74 2.35 1.46
C ARG A 11 14.92 1.57 0.89
N TYR A 12 16.11 1.92 1.34
CA TYR A 12 17.36 1.26 0.97
C TYR A 12 17.95 0.59 2.21
N TRP A 13 18.27 -0.69 2.10
CA TRP A 13 19.00 -1.41 3.14
C TRP A 13 20.30 -1.94 2.56
N LEU A 14 21.38 -1.70 3.30
CA LEU A 14 22.62 -2.43 3.13
C LEU A 14 22.59 -3.60 4.11
N LEU A 15 22.61 -4.82 3.58
CA LEU A 15 22.60 -6.06 4.33
C LEU A 15 24.02 -6.62 4.46
N ASP A 16 24.20 -7.56 5.39
CA ASP A 16 25.47 -8.27 5.54
C ASP A 16 25.88 -8.97 4.23
N GLY A 17 27.20 -9.08 4.01
CA GLY A 17 27.72 -9.72 2.80
C GLY A 17 27.52 -8.90 1.53
N ASN A 18 27.44 -7.57 1.65
CA ASN A 18 27.35 -6.62 0.54
C ASN A 18 26.10 -6.80 -0.34
N GLN A 19 25.05 -7.40 0.23
CA GLN A 19 23.73 -7.47 -0.40
C GLN A 19 22.99 -6.15 -0.18
N GLU A 20 22.29 -5.70 -1.21
CA GLU A 20 21.45 -4.52 -1.14
C GLU A 20 19.99 -4.90 -1.33
N ARG A 21 19.11 -4.14 -0.68
CA ARG A 21 17.66 -4.26 -0.88
C ARG A 21 17.09 -2.88 -1.10
N ILE A 22 16.29 -2.76 -2.16
CA ILE A 22 15.61 -1.53 -2.51
C ILE A 22 14.11 -1.82 -2.57
N GLU A 23 13.33 -1.07 -1.79
CA GLU A 23 11.87 -1.11 -1.84
C GLU A 23 11.34 0.28 -2.13
N ILE A 24 10.37 0.36 -3.04
CA ILE A 24 9.72 1.61 -3.43
C ILE A 24 8.23 1.48 -3.21
N GLU A 25 7.64 2.49 -2.59
CA GLU A 25 6.21 2.58 -2.30
C GLU A 25 5.64 3.85 -2.92
N HIS A 26 4.57 3.72 -3.70
CA HIS A 26 3.81 4.85 -4.23
C HIS A 26 2.77 5.30 -3.21
N MET A 27 2.93 6.50 -2.66
CA MET A 27 2.13 6.95 -1.52
C MET A 27 0.64 7.12 -1.84
N GLN A 28 0.31 7.51 -3.08
CA GLN A 28 -1.07 7.74 -3.48
C GLN A 28 -1.89 6.44 -3.63
N THR A 29 -1.26 5.35 -4.05
CA THR A 29 -1.99 4.07 -4.30
C THR A 29 -1.65 2.98 -3.30
N GLY A 30 -0.54 3.11 -2.57
CA GLY A 30 -0.01 2.06 -1.70
C GLY A 30 0.69 0.94 -2.45
N ASP A 31 0.89 1.05 -3.78
CA ASP A 31 1.62 0.06 -4.56
C ASP A 31 3.06 -0.01 -4.10
N ARG A 32 3.61 -1.23 -4.03
CA ARG A 32 4.98 -1.47 -3.60
C ARG A 32 5.70 -2.38 -4.57
N VAL A 33 6.99 -2.15 -4.74
CA VAL A 33 7.88 -3.00 -5.53
C VAL A 33 9.21 -3.16 -4.81
N ARG A 34 9.84 -4.32 -4.98
CA ARG A 34 11.24 -4.55 -4.65
C ARG A 34 12.02 -4.68 -5.93
N VAL A 35 13.14 -3.98 -6.02
CA VAL A 35 13.99 -3.92 -7.21
C VAL A 35 15.43 -4.27 -6.84
N ALA A 36 16.18 -4.79 -7.81
CA ALA A 36 17.57 -5.16 -7.62
C ALA A 36 18.53 -3.99 -7.83
N SER A 37 18.05 -2.90 -8.46
CA SER A 37 18.86 -1.72 -8.74
C SER A 37 18.04 -0.42 -8.72
N LEU A 38 18.72 0.71 -8.56
CA LEU A 38 18.07 2.03 -8.63
C LEU A 38 17.50 2.33 -10.02
N ASP A 39 18.12 1.84 -11.09
CA ASP A 39 17.64 2.03 -12.46
C ASP A 39 16.26 1.40 -12.68
N GLU A 40 16.10 0.14 -12.26
CA GLU A 40 14.79 -0.53 -12.23
C GLU A 40 13.77 0.25 -11.39
N GLY A 41 14.23 0.83 -10.27
CA GLY A 41 13.41 1.68 -9.42
C GLY A 41 12.90 2.94 -10.13
N VAL A 42 13.77 3.63 -10.84
CA VAL A 42 13.42 4.82 -11.63
C VAL A 42 12.47 4.47 -12.77
N ALA A 43 12.69 3.33 -13.44
CA ALA A 43 11.80 2.83 -14.48
C ALA A 43 10.38 2.58 -13.93
N TRP A 44 10.29 1.96 -12.75
CA TRP A 44 9.02 1.70 -12.07
C TRP A 44 8.28 3.00 -11.67
N ILE A 45 9.00 3.95 -11.06
CA ILE A 45 8.46 5.28 -10.70
C ILE A 45 7.89 5.99 -11.93
N THR A 46 8.66 6.01 -13.02
CA THR A 46 8.29 6.70 -14.27
C THR A 46 7.02 6.10 -14.88
N ALA A 47 6.90 4.77 -14.86
CA ALA A 47 5.70 4.08 -15.33
C ALA A 47 4.45 4.47 -14.53
N ARG A 48 4.57 4.71 -13.21
CA ARG A 48 3.44 5.07 -12.35
C ARG A 48 3.01 6.52 -12.48
N VAL A 49 3.96 7.44 -12.71
CA VAL A 49 3.66 8.87 -12.98
C VAL A 49 3.05 9.09 -14.36
N ARG A 50 3.46 8.29 -15.36
CA ARG A 50 2.91 8.36 -16.72
C ARG A 50 1.53 7.70 -16.86
N ARG A 51 1.17 6.80 -15.94
CA ARG A 51 -0.17 6.20 -15.94
C ARG A 51 -1.17 7.33 -15.64
N PRO A 52 -2.11 7.66 -16.55
CA PRO A 52 -3.17 8.59 -16.21
C PRO A 52 -3.89 8.04 -14.98
N ALA A 53 -4.21 8.92 -14.03
CA ALA A 53 -5.08 8.56 -12.91
C ALA A 53 -6.46 8.24 -13.50
N SER A 54 -6.64 7.02 -13.99
CA SER A 54 -7.94 6.48 -14.33
C SER A 54 -8.73 6.56 -13.03
N GLY A 55 -9.72 7.46 -13.00
CA GLY A 55 -10.52 7.76 -11.82
C GLY A 55 -11.03 6.47 -11.19
N GLY A 56 -10.47 6.15 -10.03
CA GLY A 56 -10.89 5.06 -9.17
C GLY A 56 -10.83 5.61 -7.77
N GLY A 57 -11.89 6.31 -7.37
CA GLY A 57 -12.05 6.78 -6.00
C GLY A 57 -11.83 5.60 -5.06
N ARG A 58 -10.91 5.77 -4.12
CA ARG A 58 -10.84 4.90 -2.95
C ARG A 58 -12.13 5.17 -2.18
N ALA A 59 -13.13 4.31 -2.37
CA ALA A 59 -14.22 4.21 -1.41
C ALA A 59 -13.58 3.94 -0.04
N PRO A 60 -13.96 4.70 1.02
CA PRO A 60 -13.48 4.40 2.37
C PRO A 60 -13.90 2.98 2.74
N PRO A 61 -13.12 2.25 3.57
CA PRO A 61 -13.60 1.00 4.11
C PRO A 61 -14.87 1.27 4.92
N ASP A 62 -15.97 0.65 4.49
CA ASP A 62 -17.22 0.54 5.26
C ASP A 62 -16.88 0.11 6.69
N THR A 63 -16.90 1.08 7.60
CA THR A 63 -17.09 0.82 9.02
C THR A 63 -18.59 0.76 9.24
N THR A 64 -19.22 -0.41 9.08
CA THR A 64 -20.48 -0.79 9.74
C THR A 64 -20.78 -2.27 9.53
N ALA A 65 -20.68 -3.03 10.62
CA ALA A 65 -21.54 -4.16 11.01
C ALA A 65 -20.90 -4.75 12.28
N GLN A 66 -21.08 -4.15 13.46
CA GLN A 66 -22.28 -4.31 14.29
C GLN A 66 -22.70 -5.78 14.42
N GLY A 67 -22.03 -6.48 15.34
CA GLY A 67 -22.46 -7.75 15.92
C GLY A 67 -22.85 -7.53 17.37
N GLU A 68 -23.89 -6.74 17.60
CA GLU A 68 -24.64 -6.83 18.86
C GLU A 68 -25.53 -8.08 18.76
N SER A 69 -25.18 -9.12 19.51
CA SER A 69 -26.18 -10.09 19.98
C SER A 69 -25.94 -10.37 21.45
N ARG A 70 -26.61 -9.57 22.27
CA ARG A 70 -26.96 -9.93 23.63
C ARG A 70 -27.98 -11.06 23.55
N GLU A 71 -27.58 -12.29 23.82
CA GLU A 71 -28.53 -13.33 24.19
C GLU A 71 -28.43 -13.60 25.69
N LYS A 72 -29.38 -13.02 26.43
CA LYS A 72 -29.78 -13.46 27.77
C LYS A 72 -30.38 -14.86 27.62
N GLY A 73 -29.93 -15.84 28.39
CA GLY A 73 -30.72 -17.06 28.52
C GLY A 73 -30.09 -18.23 29.26
N ARG A 74 -30.42 -18.33 30.56
CA ARG A 74 -30.58 -19.57 31.35
C ARG A 74 -29.34 -20.27 31.94
N GLN A 75 -29.23 -20.14 33.27
CA GLN A 75 -28.85 -21.23 34.18
C GLN A 75 -29.61 -22.53 33.85
N PRO A 76 -29.02 -23.70 34.18
CA PRO A 76 -29.51 -24.36 35.38
C PRO A 76 -28.40 -24.87 36.30
N CYS A 77 -28.73 -24.83 37.59
CA CYS A 77 -28.16 -25.63 38.65
C CYS A 77 -28.43 -27.11 38.39
N VAL A 78 -27.42 -27.97 38.54
CA VAL A 78 -27.38 -29.20 39.38
C VAL A 78 -25.96 -29.77 39.37
#